data_AF-A0A645ACQ0-F1
#
_entry.id   AF-A0A645ACQ0-F1
#
_cell.length_a   1.000
_cell.length_b   1.000
_cell.length_c   1.000
_cell.angle_alpha   90.00
_cell.angle_beta   90.00
_cell.angle_gamma   90.00
#
_symmetry.space_group_name_H-M   'P 1'
#
loop_
_entity.id
_entity.type
_entity.pdbx_description
1 polymer ?
#
loop_
_entity_poly.entity_id
_entity_poly.type
_entity_poly.pdbx_seq_one_letter_code
_entity_poly.pdbx_strand_id
1 'polypeptide(L)'
;MINNKKEAIKNYIENGKVFLSICGGYQLLGKYYTTLEGEKLEGLGILDIYTEAGNERFIGNTIIYNKEFDETYVGFENHSGRTYTRDLKPLGIVKLGKGNNGEDQKEGCIYKNTFCTYFHGSLLSKNPELADRLIKLALENKYNEVCLTSLDDTLEIKAKQSIINKFQ
;
A
#
# COMPACT_ATOMS: atom_id res chain seq x y z
N MET A 1 3.59 -20.28 -3.86
CA MET A 1 2.38 -19.43 -3.91
C MET A 1 1.78 -19.40 -5.31
N ILE A 2 2.60 -19.16 -6.34
CA ILE A 2 2.20 -19.11 -7.76
C ILE A 2 1.39 -20.35 -8.17
N ASN A 3 1.93 -21.55 -7.95
CA ASN A 3 1.31 -22.80 -8.46
C ASN A 3 -0.01 -23.18 -7.77
N ASN A 4 -0.29 -22.68 -6.56
CA ASN A 4 -1.39 -23.18 -5.72
C ASN A 4 -2.41 -22.12 -5.29
N LYS A 5 -2.05 -20.83 -5.31
CA LYS A 5 -2.91 -19.73 -4.80
C LYS A 5 -3.14 -18.61 -5.81
N LYS A 6 -2.42 -18.56 -6.93
CA LYS A 6 -2.52 -17.48 -7.92
C LYS A 6 -3.95 -17.25 -8.39
N GLU A 7 -4.63 -18.30 -8.87
CA GLU A 7 -6.00 -18.17 -9.37
C GLU A 7 -7.00 -17.77 -8.27
N ALA A 8 -6.85 -18.29 -7.05
CA ALA A 8 -7.71 -17.90 -5.94
C ALA A 8 -7.53 -16.42 -5.57
N ILE A 9 -6.28 -15.93 -5.50
CA ILE A 9 -5.98 -14.52 -5.20
C ILE A 9 -6.45 -13.62 -6.34
N LYS A 10 -6.20 -14.01 -7.59
CA LYS A 10 -6.66 -13.29 -8.77
C LYS A 10 -8.18 -13.18 -8.77
N ASN A 11 -8.90 -14.29 -8.57
CA ASN A 11 -10.36 -14.28 -8.50
C ASN A 11 -10.86 -13.41 -7.33
N TYR A 12 -10.21 -13.44 -6.17
CA TYR A 12 -10.59 -12.59 -5.04
C TYR A 12 -10.47 -11.09 -5.37
N ILE A 13 -9.34 -10.68 -5.95
CA ILE A 13 -9.07 -9.29 -6.37
C ILE A 13 -10.02 -8.86 -7.50
N GLU A 14 -10.18 -9.71 -8.52
CA GLU A 14 -11.01 -9.40 -9.69
C GLU A 14 -12.50 -9.27 -9.34
N ASN A 15 -12.98 -10.02 -8.34
CA ASN A 15 -14.31 -9.89 -7.76
C ASN A 15 -14.47 -8.69 -6.80
N GLY A 16 -13.51 -7.76 -6.78
CA GLY A 16 -13.61 -6.51 -6.03
C GLY A 16 -13.55 -6.70 -4.51
N LYS A 17 -13.00 -7.82 -4.03
CA LYS A 17 -12.80 -8.03 -2.60
C LYS A 17 -11.64 -7.19 -2.07
N VAL A 18 -11.72 -6.83 -0.79
CA VAL A 18 -10.75 -5.95 -0.15
C VAL A 18 -9.45 -6.70 0.11
N PHE A 19 -8.35 -6.19 -0.42
CA PHE A 19 -7.04 -6.81 -0.26
C PHE A 19 -5.98 -5.76 0.09
N LEU A 20 -5.26 -5.95 1.20
CA LEU A 20 -4.14 -5.10 1.59
C LEU A 20 -2.83 -5.87 1.38
N SER A 21 -1.94 -5.32 0.55
CA SER A 21 -0.66 -5.94 0.21
C SER A 21 0.50 -5.02 0.59
N ILE A 22 1.42 -5.54 1.40
CA ILE A 22 2.50 -4.74 1.99
C ILE A 22 3.87 -5.27 1.54
N CYS A 23 4.74 -4.36 1.10
CA CYS A 23 6.14 -4.62 0.76
C CYS A 23 6.33 -5.84 -0.16
N GLY A 24 6.95 -6.93 0.29
CA GLY A 24 7.15 -8.14 -0.52
C GLY A 24 5.84 -8.72 -1.07
N GLY A 25 4.73 -8.61 -0.33
CA GLY A 25 3.42 -9.02 -0.82
C GLY A 25 2.95 -8.14 -1.99
N TYR A 26 3.22 -6.83 -1.91
CA TYR A 26 2.90 -5.88 -2.98
C TYR A 26 3.71 -6.20 -4.24
N GLN A 27 5.03 -6.37 -4.10
CA GLN A 27 5.92 -6.73 -5.20
C GLN A 27 5.48 -8.03 -5.90
N LEU A 28 5.10 -9.03 -5.09
CA LEU A 28 4.68 -10.35 -5.55
C LEU A 28 3.35 -10.33 -6.33
N LEU A 29 2.51 -9.29 -6.21
CA LEU A 29 1.32 -9.15 -7.07
C LEU A 29 1.67 -8.75 -8.51
N GLY A 30 2.86 -8.21 -8.74
CA GLY A 30 3.34 -7.78 -10.05
C GLY A 30 3.80 -8.91 -10.95
N LYS A 31 4.42 -8.53 -12.07
CA LYS A 31 5.00 -9.44 -13.06
C LYS A 31 6.23 -10.16 -12.52
N TYR A 32 7.09 -9.43 -11.82
CA TYR A 32 8.31 -9.96 -11.20
C TYR A 32 8.86 -8.99 -10.16
N TYR A 33 9.80 -9.48 -9.35
CA TYR A 33 10.75 -8.64 -8.63
C TYR A 33 12.18 -9.13 -8.82
N THR A 34 13.14 -8.20 -8.83
CA THR A 34 14.56 -8.51 -8.98
C THR A 34 15.25 -8.56 -7.61
N THR A 35 16.03 -9.60 -7.33
CA THR A 35 16.85 -9.70 -6.10
C THR A 35 18.10 -8.82 -6.18
N LEU A 36 18.81 -8.64 -5.07
CA LEU A 36 20.05 -7.86 -5.04
C LEU A 36 21.15 -8.46 -5.94
N GLU A 37 21.09 -9.77 -6.17
CA GLU A 37 22.00 -10.54 -7.04
C GLU A 37 21.60 -10.45 -8.53
N GLY A 38 20.50 -9.76 -8.85
CA GLY A 38 20.00 -9.58 -10.22
C GLY A 38 19.09 -10.70 -10.72
N GLU A 39 18.72 -11.66 -9.88
CA GLU A 39 17.79 -12.73 -10.25
C GLU A 39 16.37 -12.16 -10.35
N LYS A 40 15.68 -12.42 -11.46
CA LYS A 40 14.26 -12.07 -11.64
C LYS A 40 13.39 -13.20 -11.15
N LEU A 41 12.69 -12.97 -10.05
CA LEU A 41 11.73 -13.91 -9.49
C LEU A 41 10.33 -13.57 -10.00
N GLU A 42 9.66 -14.56 -10.59
CA GLU A 42 8.33 -14.41 -11.16
C GLU A 42 7.32 -14.01 -10.08
N GLY A 43 6.49 -13.01 -10.39
CA GLY A 43 5.37 -12.61 -9.55
C GLY A 43 4.08 -13.35 -9.89
N LEU A 44 2.98 -12.97 -9.26
CA LEU A 44 1.66 -13.54 -9.58
C LEU A 44 1.12 -13.01 -10.92
N GLY A 45 1.61 -11.88 -11.41
CA GLY A 45 1.18 -11.24 -12.65
C GLY A 45 -0.27 -10.77 -12.61
N ILE A 46 -0.78 -10.41 -11.43
CA ILE A 46 -2.16 -9.94 -11.24
C ILE A 46 -2.26 -8.45 -11.53
N LEU A 47 -1.26 -7.68 -11.10
CA LEU A 47 -1.17 -6.24 -11.36
C LEU A 47 -0.10 -5.96 -12.42
N ASP A 48 -0.33 -4.94 -13.25
CA ASP A 48 0.67 -4.47 -14.23
C ASP A 48 1.75 -3.59 -13.57
N ILE A 49 2.48 -4.19 -12.64
CA ILE A 49 3.61 -3.59 -11.93
C ILE A 49 4.81 -4.53 -12.03
N TYR A 50 5.99 -3.98 -11.80
CA TYR A 50 7.21 -4.75 -11.60
C TYR A 50 8.14 -4.03 -10.64
N THR A 51 9.06 -4.77 -10.03
CA THR A 51 10.00 -4.22 -9.06
C THR A 51 11.42 -4.54 -9.46
N GLU A 52 12.27 -3.53 -9.55
CA GLU A 52 13.70 -3.70 -9.75
C GLU A 52 14.45 -3.58 -8.42
N ALA A 53 15.63 -4.22 -8.32
CA ALA A 53 16.49 -4.06 -7.18
C ALA A 53 17.10 -2.65 -7.18
N GLY A 54 16.97 -1.93 -6.07
CA GLY A 54 17.64 -0.65 -5.87
C GLY A 54 18.94 -0.82 -5.07
N ASN A 55 19.94 -0.01 -5.42
CA ASN A 55 21.25 0.01 -4.76
C ASN A 55 21.23 0.69 -3.38
N GLU A 56 20.17 1.45 -3.08
CA GLU A 56 19.96 2.15 -1.81
C GLU A 56 18.70 1.62 -1.15
N ARG A 57 18.74 1.43 0.17
CA ARG A 57 17.54 1.12 0.94
C ARG A 57 16.85 2.41 1.36
N PHE A 58 15.58 2.57 0.97
CA PHE A 58 14.73 3.63 1.46
C PHE A 58 14.27 3.28 2.87
N ILE A 59 14.72 4.07 3.85
CA ILE A 59 14.46 3.86 5.27
C ILE A 59 14.08 5.20 5.90
N GLY A 60 12.89 5.28 6.48
CA GLY A 60 12.49 6.48 7.19
C GLY A 60 11.00 6.61 7.40
N ASN A 61 10.61 7.64 8.16
CA ASN A 61 9.22 8.04 8.22
C ASN A 61 8.78 8.57 6.86
N THR A 62 7.56 8.26 6.48
CA THR A 62 6.97 8.65 5.21
C THR A 62 5.57 9.21 5.41
N ILE A 63 5.22 10.19 4.59
CA ILE A 63 3.93 10.87 4.61
C ILE A 63 3.46 10.97 3.16
N ILE A 64 2.24 10.52 2.90
CA ILE A 64 1.62 10.61 1.58
C ILE A 64 0.25 11.29 1.69
N TYR A 65 -0.18 11.90 0.60
CA TYR A 65 -1.50 12.49 0.48
C TYR A 65 -2.30 11.80 -0.62
N ASN A 66 -3.42 11.19 -0.24
CA ASN A 66 -4.39 10.60 -1.15
C ASN A 66 -5.41 11.67 -1.56
N LYS A 67 -5.37 12.06 -2.84
CA LYS A 67 -6.25 13.10 -3.39
C LYS A 67 -7.72 12.69 -3.51
N GLU A 68 -8.00 11.40 -3.64
CA GLU A 68 -9.38 10.90 -3.84
C GLU A 68 -10.19 10.96 -2.56
N PHE A 69 -9.55 10.62 -1.44
CA PHE A 69 -10.20 10.59 -0.13
C PHE A 69 -9.95 11.85 0.69
N ASP A 70 -9.13 12.78 0.18
CA ASP A 70 -8.65 13.95 0.92
C ASP A 70 -7.97 13.56 2.25
N GLU A 71 -7.12 12.54 2.19
CA GLU A 71 -6.52 11.92 3.37
C GLU A 71 -4.99 11.98 3.33
N THR A 72 -4.39 12.24 4.48
CA THR A 72 -2.95 12.12 4.67
C THR A 72 -2.66 10.81 5.37
N TYR A 73 -1.77 9.97 4.83
CA TYR A 73 -1.33 8.75 5.50
C TYR A 73 0.12 8.87 5.95
N VAL A 74 0.43 8.30 7.11
CA VAL A 74 1.79 8.28 7.70
C VAL A 74 2.27 6.86 7.93
N GLY A 75 3.57 6.64 7.81
CA GLY A 75 4.14 5.32 8.01
C GLY A 75 5.65 5.33 8.09
N PHE A 76 6.24 4.15 7.89
CA PHE A 76 7.68 3.95 7.81
C PHE A 76 8.00 3.12 6.57
N GLU A 77 8.87 3.60 5.69
CA GLU A 77 9.35 2.83 4.54
C GLU A 77 10.66 2.13 4.90
N ASN A 78 10.87 0.91 4.38
CA ASN A 78 12.06 0.13 4.67
C ASN A 78 12.41 -0.90 3.57
N HIS A 79 12.59 -0.44 2.34
CA HIS A 79 12.75 -1.31 1.16
C HIS A 79 13.87 -0.85 0.23
N SER A 80 14.52 -1.81 -0.44
CA SER A 80 15.46 -1.54 -1.54
C SER A 80 14.79 -1.67 -2.91
N GLY A 81 13.62 -2.31 -3.01
CA GLY A 81 12.90 -2.45 -4.27
C GLY A 81 12.45 -1.11 -4.84
N ARG A 82 12.50 -0.98 -6.16
CA ARG A 82 11.98 0.15 -6.94
C ARG A 82 10.79 -0.35 -7.74
N THR A 83 9.58 -0.06 -7.28
CA THR A 83 8.36 -0.50 -7.98
C THR A 83 7.95 0.53 -9.01
N TYR A 84 7.59 0.04 -10.18
CA TYR A 84 7.04 0.84 -11.26
C TYR A 84 5.60 0.39 -11.50
N THR A 85 4.66 1.32 -11.33
CA THR A 85 3.21 1.04 -11.32
C THR A 85 2.49 1.37 -12.62
N ARG A 86 3.23 1.89 -13.62
CA ARG A 86 2.68 2.35 -14.91
C ARG A 86 1.50 3.30 -14.68
N ASP A 87 0.32 2.95 -15.20
CA ASP A 87 -0.89 3.77 -15.14
C ASP A 87 -1.78 3.48 -13.92
N LEU A 88 -1.37 2.58 -13.02
CA LEU A 88 -2.14 2.33 -11.81
C LEU A 88 -2.16 3.57 -10.91
N LYS A 89 -3.33 3.80 -10.31
CA LYS A 89 -3.56 4.90 -9.38
C LYS A 89 -2.65 4.71 -8.16
N PRO A 90 -1.88 5.72 -7.72
CA PRO A 90 -1.09 5.61 -6.51
C PRO A 90 -1.99 5.60 -5.26
N LEU A 91 -1.51 5.00 -4.17
CA LEU A 91 -2.17 5.13 -2.86
C LEU A 91 -2.09 6.59 -2.38
N GLY A 92 -1.03 7.30 -2.72
CA GLY A 92 -0.93 8.73 -2.49
C GLY A 92 0.29 9.35 -3.16
N ILE A 93 0.31 10.68 -3.16
CA ILE A 93 1.47 11.47 -3.56
C ILE A 93 2.38 11.65 -2.36
N VAL A 94 3.67 11.37 -2.53
CA VAL A 94 4.67 11.50 -1.48
C VAL A 94 4.80 12.97 -1.06
N LYS A 95 4.74 13.21 0.24
CA LYS A 95 5.02 14.49 0.90
C LYS A 95 6.34 14.43 1.69
N LEU A 96 6.65 13.26 2.22
CA LEU A 96 7.91 12.93 2.87
C LEU A 96 8.25 11.46 2.56
N GLY A 97 9.52 11.17 2.31
CA GLY A 97 10.00 9.83 1.99
C GLY A 97 10.34 9.65 0.51
N LYS A 98 10.44 8.40 0.07
CA LYS A 98 10.85 8.03 -1.30
C LYS A 98 9.75 7.33 -2.08
N GLY A 99 8.83 6.65 -1.41
CA GLY A 99 7.70 5.99 -2.05
C GLY A 99 8.13 4.82 -2.93
N ASN A 100 7.43 4.59 -4.04
CA ASN A 100 7.61 3.39 -4.85
C ASN A 100 9.03 3.22 -5.40
N ASN A 101 9.63 4.30 -5.88
CA ASN A 101 10.93 4.26 -6.59
C ASN A 101 11.85 5.47 -6.32
N GLY A 102 11.37 6.51 -5.64
CA GLY A 102 12.18 7.71 -5.36
C GLY A 102 12.25 8.73 -6.50
N GLU A 103 11.55 8.50 -7.61
CA GLU A 103 11.61 9.35 -8.81
C GLU A 103 10.24 9.94 -9.16
N ASP A 104 9.17 9.13 -9.10
CA ASP A 104 7.82 9.53 -9.55
C ASP A 104 6.98 10.27 -8.49
N GLN A 105 7.50 10.39 -7.26
CA GLN A 105 6.81 10.97 -6.10
C GLN A 105 5.43 10.31 -5.82
N LYS A 106 5.28 9.04 -6.16
CA LYS A 106 4.09 8.24 -5.89
C LYS A 106 4.43 7.13 -4.91
N GLU A 107 3.47 6.81 -4.05
CA GLU A 107 3.59 5.69 -3.13
C GLU A 107 2.43 4.73 -3.29
N GLY A 108 2.77 3.44 -3.27
CA GLY A 108 1.83 2.34 -3.39
C GLY A 108 1.05 2.35 -4.70
N CYS A 109 -0.01 1.56 -4.73
CA CYS A 109 -1.04 1.66 -5.75
C CYS A 109 -2.40 1.14 -5.27
N ILE A 110 -3.45 1.54 -5.97
CA ILE A 110 -4.81 1.09 -5.78
C ILE A 110 -5.29 0.47 -7.10
N TYR A 111 -5.80 -0.76 -7.02
CA TYR A 111 -6.47 -1.45 -8.13
C TYR A 111 -7.75 -2.10 -7.61
N LYS A 112 -8.91 -1.60 -8.04
CA LYS A 112 -10.22 -1.93 -7.42
C LYS A 112 -10.14 -1.69 -5.90
N ASN A 113 -10.48 -2.70 -5.09
CA ASN A 113 -10.36 -2.67 -3.63
C ASN A 113 -9.04 -3.29 -3.13
N THR A 114 -8.02 -3.38 -3.99
CA THR A 114 -6.66 -3.79 -3.62
C THR A 114 -5.80 -2.58 -3.34
N PHE A 115 -5.33 -2.46 -2.11
CA PHE A 115 -4.46 -1.39 -1.64
C PHE A 115 -3.06 -1.95 -1.43
N CYS A 116 -2.08 -1.34 -2.09
CA CYS A 116 -0.69 -1.75 -2.04
C CYS A 116 0.18 -0.64 -1.50
N THR A 117 1.16 -0.96 -0.65
CA THR A 117 2.08 0.04 -0.09
C THR A 117 3.37 -0.58 0.43
N TYR A 118 4.43 0.23 0.52
CA TYR A 118 5.66 -0.05 1.24
C TYR A 118 5.63 0.39 2.70
N PHE A 119 4.53 1.00 3.17
CA PHE A 119 4.40 1.37 4.57
C PHE A 119 4.46 0.12 5.46
N HIS A 120 5.42 0.12 6.38
CA HIS A 120 5.62 -0.90 7.38
C HIS A 120 5.15 -0.44 8.77
N GLY A 121 5.08 -1.42 9.68
CA GLY A 121 4.74 -1.21 11.07
C GLY A 121 3.26 -0.87 11.26
N SER A 122 3.00 0.17 12.05
CA SER A 122 1.67 0.62 12.46
C SER A 122 0.90 1.36 11.36
N LEU A 123 0.79 0.81 10.14
CA LEU A 123 0.04 1.44 9.04
C LEU A 123 -1.41 1.72 9.46
N LEU A 124 -2.18 0.67 9.79
CA LEU A 124 -3.61 0.85 10.07
C LEU A 124 -3.86 1.59 11.39
N SER A 125 -3.06 1.34 12.42
CA SER A 125 -3.25 2.00 13.71
C SER A 125 -2.75 3.46 13.76
N LYS A 126 -2.05 3.96 12.74
CA LYS A 126 -1.72 5.40 12.62
C LYS A 126 -2.57 6.10 11.56
N ASN A 127 -3.37 5.35 10.82
CA ASN A 127 -4.24 5.85 9.77
C ASN A 127 -5.62 5.20 9.96
N PRO A 128 -6.33 5.54 11.05
CA PRO A 128 -7.63 4.93 11.38
C PRO A 128 -8.62 5.09 10.23
N GLU A 129 -8.56 6.19 9.50
CA GLU A 129 -9.40 6.43 8.32
C GLU A 129 -9.18 5.39 7.19
N LEU A 130 -7.94 4.90 7.03
CA LEU A 130 -7.64 3.82 6.08
C LEU A 130 -8.13 2.46 6.62
N ALA A 131 -8.01 2.22 7.93
CA ALA A 131 -8.53 1.01 8.55
C ALA A 131 -10.05 0.91 8.39
N ASP A 132 -10.77 1.98 8.72
CA ASP A 132 -12.22 2.08 8.57
C ASP A 132 -12.65 1.91 7.12
N ARG A 133 -11.90 2.49 6.17
CA ARG A 133 -12.17 2.31 4.74
C ARG A 133 -12.11 0.84 4.33
N LEU A 134 -11.06 0.12 4.74
CA LEU A 134 -10.92 -1.30 4.41
C LEU A 134 -12.04 -2.14 5.04
N ILE A 135 -12.39 -1.87 6.29
CA ILE A 135 -13.46 -2.57 7.02
C ILE A 135 -14.81 -2.30 6.37
N LYS A 136 -15.12 -1.02 6.11
CA LYS A 136 -16.38 -0.61 5.48
C LYS A 136 -16.54 -1.26 4.10
N LEU A 137 -15.53 -1.19 3.24
CA LEU A 137 -15.55 -1.82 1.92
C LEU A 137 -15.75 -3.35 2.00
N ALA A 138 -15.18 -3.99 3.02
CA ALA A 138 -15.31 -5.44 3.22
C ALA A 138 -16.71 -5.82 3.70
N LEU A 139 -17.30 -5.03 4.60
CA LEU A 139 -18.67 -5.21 5.08
C LEU A 139 -19.67 -4.93 3.97
N GLU A 140 -19.47 -3.88 3.18
CA GLU A 140 -20.33 -3.54 2.04
C GLU A 140 -20.32 -4.62 0.95
N ASN A 141 -19.16 -5.25 0.74
CA ASN A 141 -19.02 -6.41 -0.13
C ASN A 141 -19.85 -7.63 0.28
N LYS A 142 -20.32 -7.70 1.54
CA LYS A 142 -21.05 -8.84 2.11
C LYS A 142 -22.50 -8.50 2.45
N TYR A 143 -22.76 -7.29 2.94
CA TYR A 143 -24.03 -6.90 3.54
C TYR A 143 -24.70 -5.70 2.84
N ASN A 144 -24.12 -5.16 1.75
CA ASN A 144 -24.50 -3.89 1.12
C ASN A 144 -24.24 -2.69 2.05
N GLU A 145 -24.96 -1.58 1.91
CA GLU A 145 -24.65 -0.33 2.62
C GLU A 145 -24.48 -0.54 4.15
N VAL A 146 -23.31 -0.15 4.66
CA VAL A 146 -22.95 -0.24 6.07
C VAL A 146 -22.47 1.12 6.57
N CYS A 147 -22.96 1.50 7.76
CA CYS A 147 -22.46 2.65 8.51
C CYS A 147 -21.60 2.15 9.67
N LEU A 148 -20.35 2.58 9.75
CA LEU A 148 -19.49 2.31 10.90
C LEU A 148 -19.77 3.36 11.98
N THR A 149 -19.96 2.91 13.21
CA THR A 149 -20.02 3.81 14.36
C THR A 149 -18.63 4.36 14.64
N SER A 150 -18.51 5.69 14.79
CA SER A 150 -17.24 6.31 15.18
C SER A 150 -16.76 5.78 16.53
N LEU A 151 -15.45 5.52 16.60
CA LEU A 151 -14.72 5.21 17.81
C LEU A 151 -13.88 6.41 18.25
N ASP A 152 -13.32 6.35 19.45
CA ASP A 152 -12.36 7.33 19.93
C ASP A 152 -10.97 7.06 19.36
N ASP A 153 -10.60 7.78 18.30
CA ASP A 153 -9.28 7.70 17.65
C ASP A 153 -8.24 8.65 18.26
N THR A 154 -8.46 9.17 19.48
CA THR A 154 -7.59 10.19 20.07
C THR A 154 -6.11 9.76 20.11
N LEU A 155 -5.82 8.49 20.37
CA LEU A 155 -4.44 8.00 20.46
C LEU A 155 -3.80 7.82 19.08
N GLU A 156 -4.56 7.28 18.13
CA GLU A 156 -4.20 7.07 16.73
C GLU A 156 -3.88 8.42 16.06
N ILE A 157 -4.74 9.42 16.26
CA ILE A 157 -4.55 10.78 15.76
C ILE A 157 -3.33 11.42 16.42
N LYS A 158 -3.12 11.29 17.74
CA LYS A 158 -1.91 11.81 18.40
C LYS A 158 -0.63 11.14 17.86
N ALA A 159 -0.66 9.82 17.64
CA ALA A 159 0.47 9.08 17.08
C ALA A 159 0.77 9.53 15.64
N LYS A 160 -0.26 9.76 14.83
CA LYS A 160 -0.15 10.31 13.48
C LYS A 160 0.46 11.71 13.48
N GLN A 161 -0.05 12.61 14.32
CA GLN A 161 0.46 13.98 14.45
C GLN A 161 1.89 14.03 14.98
N SER A 162 2.30 13.11 15.84
CA SER A 162 3.70 13.01 16.29
C SER A 162 4.68 12.74 15.15
N ILE A 163 4.24 12.10 14.06
CA ILE A 163 5.05 11.95 12.84
C ILE A 163 5.01 13.25 12.05
N ILE A 164 3.81 13.76 11.74
CA ILE A 164 3.64 14.97 10.90
C ILE A 164 4.44 16.16 11.47
N ASN A 165 4.31 16.41 12.77
CA ASN A 165 4.92 17.56 13.44
C ASN A 165 6.44 17.48 13.55
N LYS A 166 7.07 16.31 13.35
CA LYS A 166 8.54 16.19 13.35
C LYS A 166 9.17 16.70 12.05
N PHE A 167 8.38 16.98 11.03
CA PHE A 167 8.83 17.35 9.69
C PHE A 167 8.23 18.68 9.20
N GLN A 168 7.55 19.41 10.08
CA GLN A 168 7.17 20.81 9.93
C GLN A 168 8.14 21.68 10.73
#